data_AF-A0A9E4K2X3-F1
#
_entry.id   AF-A0A9E4K2X3-F1
#
_cell.length_a   1.000
_cell.length_b   1.000
_cell.length_c   1.000
_cell.angle_alpha   90.00
_cell.angle_beta   90.00
_cell.angle_gamma   90.00
#
_symmetry.space_group_name_H-M   'P 1'
#
loop_
_entity.id
_entity.type
_entity.pdbx_description
1 polymer ?
#
loop_
_entity_poly.entity_id
_entity_poly.type
_entity_poly.pdbx_seq_one_letter_code
_entity_poly.pdbx_strand_id
1 'polypeptide(L)'
;MSNLSALIVVIILVVFQTASAEEMGTGSGTVAEMMDVGSYTYIRLEERNVWIATTLLPVKLGEKIIYKGGMEMRDFYSKSLDRFFDSIIFVESVSQAGVGDMDSLHRSVSGNHAVGVKSLSQSDAVKSPEPGEITPLPDGMTVEEIVSNAISLNEKSVAFNAKVIKVNQNIVGKNWITLQDGTGKEPSNKLIATSQEMISPGAKVTVQGVVRNNVDIGSGYKYKVLLEQATFILNDETP
;
A
#
# COMPACT_ATOMS: atom_id res chain seq x y z
N MET A 1 38.71 49.46 -50.46
CA MET A 1 38.03 48.27 -51.02
C MET A 1 38.59 47.07 -50.24
N SER A 2 38.20 46.89 -48.98
CA SER A 2 37.13 45.97 -48.54
C SER A 2 37.33 44.56 -49.09
N ASN A 3 37.64 43.59 -48.22
CA ASN A 3 37.11 42.23 -48.23
C ASN A 3 37.46 41.53 -46.90
N LEU A 4 36.57 41.75 -45.95
CA LEU A 4 36.35 40.96 -44.75
C LEU A 4 35.78 39.60 -45.20
N SER A 5 36.49 38.50 -44.97
CA SER A 5 35.93 37.14 -45.18
C SER A 5 35.77 36.47 -43.83
N ALA A 6 34.52 36.09 -43.58
CA ALA A 6 33.94 35.80 -42.29
C ALA A 6 34.41 34.46 -41.71
N LEU A 7 34.70 34.50 -40.40
CA LEU A 7 34.84 33.33 -39.54
C LEU A 7 33.44 32.74 -39.29
N ILE A 8 33.13 31.60 -39.91
CA ILE A 8 31.91 30.85 -39.62
C ILE A 8 32.11 30.15 -38.26
N VAL A 9 31.58 30.77 -37.20
CA VAL A 9 31.39 30.12 -35.91
C VAL A 9 30.15 29.26 -36.02
N VAL A 10 30.34 27.95 -36.18
CA VAL A 10 29.25 26.97 -36.07
C VAL A 10 28.88 26.87 -34.59
N ILE A 11 27.91 27.68 -34.18
CA ILE A 11 27.22 27.54 -32.89
C ILE A 11 26.36 26.29 -33.02
N ILE A 12 26.86 25.15 -32.52
CA ILE A 12 26.04 23.97 -32.27
C ILE A 12 25.13 24.34 -31.10
N LEU A 13 23.93 24.81 -31.45
CA LEU A 13 22.84 25.04 -30.53
C LEU A 13 22.33 23.65 -30.12
N VAL A 14 22.94 23.09 -29.07
CA VAL A 14 22.40 21.92 -28.38
C VAL A 14 21.08 22.37 -27.77
N VAL A 15 20.00 22.13 -28.52
CA VAL A 15 18.66 22.14 -27.97
C VAL A 15 18.65 20.98 -26.98
N PHE A 16 18.89 21.28 -25.70
CA PHE A 16 18.41 20.40 -24.66
C PHE A 16 16.89 20.38 -24.83
N GLN A 17 16.40 19.32 -25.47
CA GLN A 17 15.01 18.94 -25.30
C GLN A 17 14.86 18.75 -23.80
N THR A 18 14.21 19.71 -23.16
CA THR A 18 13.62 19.52 -21.86
C THR A 18 12.68 18.34 -22.03
N ALA A 19 13.11 17.15 -21.62
CA ALA A 19 12.19 16.07 -21.32
C ALA A 19 11.24 16.68 -20.28
N SER A 20 10.03 17.00 -20.73
CA SER A 20 8.95 17.34 -19.84
C SER A 20 8.79 16.10 -18.96
N ALA A 21 9.08 16.24 -17.67
CA ALA A 21 8.64 15.28 -16.70
C ALA A 21 7.11 15.35 -16.77
N GLU A 22 6.50 14.48 -17.57
CA GLU A 22 5.06 14.26 -17.49
C GLU A 22 4.77 13.96 -16.02
N GLU A 23 3.85 14.72 -15.42
CA GLU A 23 3.34 14.47 -14.08
C GLU A 23 2.71 13.07 -14.06
N MET A 24 3.56 12.04 -13.90
CA MET A 24 3.15 10.66 -13.72
C MET A 24 2.57 10.56 -12.32
N GLY A 25 1.28 10.78 -12.23
CA GLY A 25 0.60 10.62 -10.97
C GLY A 25 -0.85 11.06 -10.96
N THR A 26 -1.49 11.35 -12.09
CA THR A 26 -2.94 11.49 -12.12
C THR A 26 -3.48 11.13 -13.51
N GLY A 27 -4.52 10.31 -13.55
CA GLY A 27 -5.28 10.05 -14.76
C GLY A 27 -6.74 9.83 -14.44
N SER A 28 -7.58 9.75 -15.46
CA SER A 28 -9.00 9.45 -15.31
C SER A 28 -9.48 8.58 -16.46
N GLY A 29 -10.57 7.86 -16.20
CA GLY A 29 -11.23 7.07 -17.22
C GLY A 29 -12.48 6.37 -16.72
N THR A 30 -13.13 5.70 -17.64
CA THR A 30 -14.34 4.92 -17.43
C THR A 30 -13.95 3.45 -17.25
N VAL A 31 -14.49 2.81 -16.20
CA VAL A 31 -14.21 1.39 -15.88
C VAL A 31 -14.78 0.49 -16.98
N ALA A 32 -13.90 -0.05 -17.81
CA ALA A 32 -14.22 -0.96 -18.91
C ALA A 32 -14.29 -2.42 -18.42
N GLU A 33 -13.37 -2.79 -17.54
CA GLU A 33 -13.26 -4.10 -16.91
C GLU A 33 -12.77 -3.94 -15.47
N MET A 34 -13.21 -4.83 -14.59
CA MET A 34 -12.69 -4.92 -13.23
C MET A 34 -12.59 -6.37 -12.78
N MET A 35 -11.58 -6.67 -11.97
CA MET A 35 -11.43 -7.96 -11.33
C MET A 35 -10.74 -7.81 -9.98
N ASP A 36 -11.28 -8.47 -8.97
CA ASP A 36 -10.65 -8.58 -7.66
C ASP A 36 -9.65 -9.73 -7.68
N VAL A 37 -8.40 -9.43 -7.35
CA VAL A 37 -7.27 -10.37 -7.38
C VAL A 37 -6.54 -10.27 -6.04
N GLY A 38 -6.90 -11.15 -5.12
CA GLY A 38 -6.41 -11.09 -3.75
C GLY A 38 -6.84 -9.77 -3.09
N SER A 39 -5.87 -8.92 -2.75
CA SER A 39 -6.07 -7.64 -2.07
C SER A 39 -6.19 -6.43 -2.99
N TYR A 40 -6.28 -6.67 -4.30
CA TYR A 40 -6.32 -5.61 -5.32
C TYR A 40 -7.57 -5.71 -6.16
N THR A 41 -8.05 -4.56 -6.62
CA THR A 41 -8.97 -4.47 -7.75
C THR A 41 -8.16 -4.00 -8.96
N TYR A 42 -8.08 -4.85 -9.98
CA TYR A 42 -7.49 -4.54 -11.27
C TYR A 42 -8.58 -3.95 -12.14
N ILE A 43 -8.33 -2.77 -12.73
CA ILE A 43 -9.32 -1.99 -13.46
C ILE A 43 -8.73 -1.63 -14.81
N ARG A 44 -9.43 -1.94 -15.90
CA ARG A 44 -9.10 -1.43 -17.24
C ARG A 44 -9.93 -0.19 -17.53
N LEU A 45 -9.27 0.87 -18.00
CA LEU A 45 -9.92 2.12 -18.39
C LEU A 45 -10.15 2.18 -19.90
N GLU A 46 -11.32 2.65 -20.33
CA GLU A 46 -11.70 2.72 -21.76
C GLU A 46 -10.82 3.67 -22.57
N GLU A 47 -10.61 4.90 -22.08
CA GLU A 47 -10.09 6.03 -22.85
C GLU A 47 -8.62 5.87 -23.23
N ARG A 48 -7.86 5.11 -22.43
CA ARG A 48 -6.43 4.90 -22.62
C ARG A 48 -6.06 3.44 -22.80
N ASN A 49 -7.01 2.52 -22.67
CA ASN A 49 -6.76 1.07 -22.59
C ASN A 49 -5.65 0.73 -21.57
N VAL A 50 -5.64 1.45 -20.45
CA VAL A 50 -4.64 1.29 -19.37
C VAL A 50 -5.22 0.41 -18.27
N TRP A 51 -4.40 -0.52 -17.79
CA TRP A 51 -4.69 -1.23 -16.55
C TRP A 51 -4.15 -0.46 -15.36
N ILE A 52 -4.97 -0.31 -14.33
CA ILE A 52 -4.55 0.14 -13.02
C ILE A 52 -4.84 -0.96 -11.99
N ALA A 53 -3.98 -1.09 -10.99
CA ALA A 53 -4.23 -1.91 -9.81
C ALA A 53 -4.29 -0.98 -8.59
N THR A 54 -5.36 -1.10 -7.82
CA THR A 54 -5.54 -0.37 -6.56
C THR A 54 -5.92 -1.34 -5.46
N THR A 55 -5.73 -0.98 -4.19
CA THR A 55 -6.25 -1.76 -3.05
C THR A 55 -7.75 -2.00 -3.24
N LEU A 56 -8.27 -3.16 -2.81
CA LEU A 56 -9.68 -3.54 -2.99
C LEU A 56 -10.64 -2.35 -2.91
N LEU A 57 -11.25 -2.06 -4.05
CA LEU A 57 -12.08 -0.90 -4.24
C LEU A 57 -13.38 -1.32 -4.91
N PRO A 58 -14.54 -1.15 -4.26
CA PRO A 58 -15.81 -1.40 -4.90
C PRO A 58 -16.03 -0.34 -6.00
N VAL A 59 -15.81 -0.73 -7.24
CA VAL A 59 -16.15 0.04 -8.45
C VAL A 59 -17.17 -0.72 -9.27
N LYS A 60 -17.82 -0.05 -10.23
CA LYS A 60 -18.74 -0.68 -11.17
C LYS A 60 -18.30 -0.45 -12.61
N LEU A 61 -18.67 -1.36 -13.51
CA LEU A 61 -18.54 -1.15 -14.95
C LEU A 61 -19.26 0.13 -15.37
N GLY A 62 -18.62 0.94 -16.21
CA GLY A 62 -19.12 2.25 -16.66
C GLY A 62 -18.91 3.39 -15.65
N GLU A 63 -18.33 3.13 -14.48
CA GLU A 63 -18.06 4.17 -13.50
C GLU A 63 -16.87 5.04 -13.93
N LYS A 64 -17.00 6.36 -13.78
CA LYS A 64 -15.90 7.28 -14.08
C LYS A 64 -15.04 7.48 -12.84
N ILE A 65 -13.75 7.20 -12.96
CA ILE A 65 -12.79 7.31 -11.87
C ILE A 65 -11.61 8.20 -12.23
N ILE A 66 -10.99 8.75 -11.19
CA ILE A 66 -9.73 9.48 -11.25
C ILE A 66 -8.76 8.71 -10.36
N TYR A 67 -7.62 8.32 -10.90
CA TYR A 67 -6.54 7.71 -10.14
C TYR A 67 -5.41 8.71 -9.93
N LYS A 68 -4.69 8.58 -8.81
CA LYS A 68 -3.52 9.39 -8.48
C LYS A 68 -2.34 8.55 -8.02
N GLY A 69 -1.15 9.11 -8.20
CA GLY A 69 0.15 8.50 -7.97
C GLY A 69 0.37 7.23 -8.76
N GLY A 70 1.34 6.46 -8.29
CA GLY A 70 1.52 5.08 -8.69
C GLY A 70 2.77 4.80 -9.51
N MET A 71 3.06 3.50 -9.63
CA MET A 71 4.20 2.98 -10.37
C MET A 71 3.69 2.19 -11.58
N GLU A 72 4.13 2.58 -12.78
CA GLU A 72 3.95 1.76 -13.97
C GLU A 72 4.87 0.54 -13.91
N MET A 73 4.29 -0.65 -14.02
CA MET A 73 4.99 -1.90 -14.25
C MET A 73 4.74 -2.36 -15.68
N ARG A 74 5.81 -2.62 -16.42
CA ARG A 74 5.76 -3.19 -17.78
C ARG A 74 6.03 -4.69 -17.73
N ASP A 75 5.49 -5.41 -18.71
CA ASP A 75 5.64 -6.87 -18.84
C ASP A 75 5.29 -7.62 -17.54
N PHE A 76 4.26 -7.14 -16.84
CA PHE A 76 3.88 -7.64 -15.53
C PHE A 76 3.14 -8.96 -15.64
N TYR A 77 3.66 -10.00 -14.99
CA TYR A 77 3.01 -11.29 -14.88
C TYR A 77 2.22 -11.41 -13.58
N SER A 78 0.89 -11.47 -13.68
CA SER A 78 0.01 -11.79 -12.57
C SER A 78 -0.09 -13.30 -12.40
N LYS A 79 0.54 -13.83 -11.34
CA LYS A 79 0.48 -15.26 -11.01
C LYS A 79 -0.95 -15.73 -10.73
N SER A 80 -1.74 -14.93 -10.02
CA SER A 80 -3.11 -15.29 -9.63
C SER A 80 -4.09 -15.34 -10.80
N LEU A 81 -3.81 -14.57 -11.86
CA LEU A 81 -4.61 -14.57 -13.08
C LEU A 81 -4.02 -15.45 -14.19
N ASP A 82 -2.82 -16.00 -13.99
CA ASP A 82 -2.02 -16.63 -15.05
C ASP A 82 -1.99 -15.77 -16.33
N ARG A 83 -1.72 -14.47 -16.16
CA ARG A 83 -1.88 -13.45 -17.21
C ARG A 83 -0.74 -12.44 -17.23
N PHE A 84 -0.28 -12.11 -18.45
CA PHE A 84 0.62 -11.00 -18.70
C PHE A 84 -0.14 -9.70 -19.01
N PHE A 85 0.42 -8.60 -18.51
CA PHE A 85 0.00 -7.23 -18.79
C PHE A 85 1.18 -6.48 -19.40
N ASP A 86 1.01 -5.97 -20.62
CA ASP A 86 2.03 -5.15 -21.29
C ASP A 86 2.41 -3.93 -20.44
N SER A 87 1.41 -3.33 -19.78
CA SER A 87 1.58 -2.28 -18.77
C SER A 87 0.42 -2.31 -17.78
N ILE A 88 0.75 -2.13 -16.49
CA ILE A 88 -0.21 -1.92 -15.41
C ILE A 88 0.35 -0.88 -14.43
N ILE A 89 -0.50 0.04 -13.97
CA ILE A 89 -0.11 1.07 -13.01
C ILE A 89 -0.65 0.72 -11.63
N PHE A 90 0.24 0.48 -10.66
CA PHE A 90 -0.15 0.32 -9.27
C PHE A 90 -0.37 1.70 -8.67
N VAL A 91 -1.62 2.14 -8.62
CA VAL A 91 -2.00 3.51 -8.26
C VAL A 91 -2.16 3.66 -6.75
N GLU A 92 -1.81 4.84 -6.23
CA GLU A 92 -1.87 5.12 -4.79
C GLU A 92 -3.30 5.35 -4.30
N SER A 93 -4.12 5.97 -5.13
CA SER A 93 -5.53 6.21 -4.80
C SER A 93 -6.39 6.28 -6.05
N VAL A 94 -7.65 5.94 -5.88
CA VAL A 94 -8.71 6.11 -6.87
C VAL A 94 -9.88 6.81 -6.19
N SER A 95 -10.44 7.81 -6.86
CA SER A 95 -11.64 8.54 -6.43
C SER A 95 -12.64 8.59 -7.56
N GLN A 96 -13.93 8.53 -7.25
CA GLN A 96 -14.98 8.68 -8.25
C GLN A 96 -14.97 10.10 -8.83
N ALA A 97 -15.00 10.20 -10.16
CA ALA A 97 -15.02 11.47 -10.87
C ALA A 97 -16.43 12.10 -10.80
N GLY A 98 -16.78 12.66 -9.64
CA GLY A 98 -17.97 13.48 -9.42
C GLY A 98 -19.25 12.70 -9.09
N VAL A 99 -19.67 12.76 -7.83
CA VAL A 99 -21.09 12.98 -7.51
C VAL A 99 -21.25 14.48 -7.36
N GLY A 100 -21.56 15.12 -8.47
CA GLY A 100 -21.89 16.53 -8.54
C GLY A 100 -22.92 16.72 -9.63
N ASP A 101 -24.15 16.27 -9.37
CA ASP A 101 -25.33 16.75 -10.08
C ASP A 101 -26.56 16.74 -9.15
N MET A 102 -26.85 17.93 -8.62
CA MET A 102 -28.13 18.61 -8.80
C MET A 102 -29.42 17.91 -8.29
N ASP A 103 -29.63 17.87 -6.96
CA ASP A 103 -30.96 18.13 -6.39
C ASP A 103 -30.88 18.54 -4.91
N SER A 104 -30.62 19.83 -4.65
CA SER A 104 -30.91 20.41 -3.34
C SER A 104 -31.20 21.89 -3.48
N LEU A 105 -32.28 22.18 -4.20
CA LEU A 105 -33.09 23.37 -4.00
C LEU A 105 -34.52 22.91 -3.72
N HIS A 106 -35.01 23.30 -2.53
CA HIS A 106 -36.37 23.21 -1.99
C HIS A 106 -36.78 22.02 -1.08
N ARG A 107 -37.13 22.45 0.16
CA ARG A 107 -37.94 21.80 1.22
C ARG A 107 -37.19 20.81 2.12
N SER A 108 -37.31 20.83 3.45
CA SER A 108 -38.27 21.50 4.31
C SER A 108 -37.70 21.70 5.72
N VAL A 109 -38.15 22.78 6.34
CA VAL A 109 -38.20 23.00 7.78
C VAL A 109 -38.98 21.87 8.48
N SER A 110 -38.53 21.53 9.70
CA SER A 110 -39.20 20.83 10.81
C SER A 110 -39.96 19.53 10.54
N GLY A 111 -39.49 18.48 11.22
CA GLY A 111 -40.28 17.30 11.54
C GLY A 111 -39.44 16.23 12.22
N ASN A 112 -39.43 16.23 13.56
CA ASN A 112 -39.00 15.08 14.36
C ASN A 112 -39.76 13.84 13.88
N HIS A 113 -39.10 12.80 13.38
CA HIS A 113 -39.51 11.40 13.52
C HIS A 113 -38.25 10.53 13.55
N ALA A 114 -38.09 9.82 14.66
CA ALA A 114 -37.01 8.87 14.89
C ALA A 114 -37.16 7.65 13.96
N VAL A 115 -36.13 7.37 13.17
CA VAL A 115 -35.84 6.03 12.65
C VAL A 115 -34.33 5.84 12.78
N GLY A 116 -33.93 4.77 13.46
CA GLY A 116 -32.57 4.55 13.94
C GLY A 116 -31.50 4.66 12.86
N VAL A 117 -30.75 5.76 12.91
CA VAL A 117 -29.44 5.84 12.27
C VAL A 117 -28.49 5.07 13.17
N LYS A 118 -28.31 3.78 12.85
CA LYS A 118 -27.12 3.07 13.31
C LYS A 118 -25.95 3.78 12.64
N SER A 119 -25.25 4.58 13.43
CA SER A 119 -23.96 5.16 13.10
C SER A 119 -23.09 4.09 12.47
N LEU A 120 -22.91 4.11 11.15
CA LEU A 120 -21.86 3.32 10.49
C LEU A 120 -20.55 4.08 10.68
N SER A 121 -20.10 4.05 11.93
CA SER A 121 -18.73 4.33 12.32
C SER A 121 -17.84 3.14 11.93
N GLN A 122 -16.64 3.47 11.47
CA GLN A 122 -15.45 2.62 11.36
C GLN A 122 -15.41 1.65 10.16
N SER A 123 -14.57 2.02 9.19
CA SER A 123 -13.64 1.11 8.52
C SER A 123 -13.32 -0.08 9.42
N ASP A 124 -13.63 -1.31 8.98
CA ASP A 124 -13.37 -2.54 9.74
C ASP A 124 -11.88 -2.66 10.08
N ALA A 125 -11.49 -2.20 11.27
CA ALA A 125 -10.14 -2.36 11.77
C ALA A 125 -9.90 -3.85 12.03
N VAL A 126 -8.76 -4.39 11.58
CA VAL A 126 -8.40 -5.78 11.82
C VAL A 126 -8.40 -6.07 13.32
N LYS A 127 -9.23 -7.01 13.76
CA LYS A 127 -9.27 -7.45 15.15
C LYS A 127 -7.94 -8.09 15.53
N SER A 128 -7.35 -7.61 16.63
CA SER A 128 -6.18 -8.24 17.27
C SER A 128 -6.44 -9.71 17.58
N PRO A 129 -5.45 -10.60 17.39
CA PRO A 129 -5.59 -12.00 17.71
C PRO A 129 -5.79 -12.21 19.22
N GLU A 130 -6.65 -13.16 19.58
CA GLU A 130 -6.79 -13.61 20.96
C GLU A 130 -5.59 -14.47 21.38
N PRO A 131 -5.24 -14.56 22.68
CA PRO A 131 -4.16 -15.44 23.13
C PRO A 131 -4.39 -16.88 22.70
N GLY A 132 -3.43 -17.44 21.95
CA GLY A 132 -3.52 -18.79 21.38
C GLY A 132 -4.18 -18.88 20.00
N GLU A 133 -4.71 -17.80 19.42
CA GLU A 133 -5.25 -17.78 18.05
C GLU A 133 -4.15 -18.05 17.01
N ILE A 134 -2.94 -17.52 17.24
CA ILE A 134 -1.78 -17.74 16.38
C ILE A 134 -0.90 -18.80 17.03
N THR A 135 -0.74 -19.93 16.34
CA THR A 135 0.12 -21.02 16.79
C THR A 135 1.60 -20.65 16.58
N PRO A 136 2.45 -20.68 17.61
CA PRO A 136 3.89 -20.45 17.45
C PRO A 136 4.54 -21.44 16.49
N LEU A 137 5.63 -21.02 15.84
CA LEU A 137 6.46 -21.94 15.04
C LEU A 137 7.24 -22.88 15.98
N PRO A 138 7.42 -24.17 15.64
CA PRO A 138 8.13 -25.14 16.49
C PRO A 138 9.53 -24.68 16.95
N ASP A 139 10.28 -24.03 16.06
CA ASP A 139 11.62 -23.50 16.32
C ASP A 139 11.67 -21.96 16.24
N GLY A 140 10.52 -21.30 16.22
CA GLY A 140 10.42 -19.84 16.15
C GLY A 140 10.22 -19.20 17.51
N MET A 141 10.16 -17.87 17.51
CA MET A 141 9.89 -17.07 18.70
C MET A 141 8.46 -16.53 18.67
N THR A 142 7.98 -16.02 19.79
CA THR A 142 6.77 -15.20 19.88
C THR A 142 7.11 -13.71 19.83
N VAL A 143 6.11 -12.85 19.59
CA VAL A 143 6.27 -11.39 19.64
C VAL A 143 6.76 -10.95 21.03
N GLU A 144 6.18 -11.50 22.10
CA GLU A 144 6.59 -11.18 23.47
C GLU A 144 8.06 -11.55 23.73
N GLU A 145 8.51 -12.71 23.27
CA GLU A 145 9.90 -13.15 23.42
C GLU A 145 10.85 -12.27 22.62
N ILE A 146 10.50 -11.90 21.38
CA ILE A 146 11.33 -11.01 20.55
C ILE A 146 11.46 -9.64 21.22
N VAL A 147 10.34 -9.08 21.70
CA VAL A 147 10.35 -7.76 22.34
C VAL A 147 11.11 -7.79 23.67
N SER A 148 10.92 -8.83 24.48
CA SER A 148 11.60 -9.00 25.77
C SER A 148 13.10 -9.25 25.63
N ASN A 149 13.52 -9.92 24.55
CA ASN A 149 14.92 -10.26 24.29
C ASN A 149 15.57 -9.36 23.24
N ALA A 150 14.98 -8.23 22.89
CA ALA A 150 15.43 -7.39 21.77
C ALA A 150 16.92 -6.99 21.83
N ILE A 151 17.44 -6.75 23.04
CA ILE A 151 18.86 -6.40 23.24
C ILE A 151 19.77 -7.56 22.80
N SER A 152 19.46 -8.80 23.19
CA SER A 152 20.27 -9.98 22.87
C SER A 152 20.03 -10.49 21.44
N LEU A 153 18.91 -10.10 20.84
CA LEU A 153 18.52 -10.41 19.47
C LEU A 153 18.97 -9.35 18.45
N ASN A 154 19.57 -8.24 18.88
CA ASN A 154 19.97 -7.17 17.96
C ASN A 154 20.85 -7.72 16.83
N GLU A 155 20.49 -7.35 15.59
CA GLU A 155 21.07 -7.79 14.31
C GLU A 155 20.86 -9.27 13.95
N LYS A 156 20.14 -10.04 14.78
CA LYS A 156 19.84 -11.45 14.49
C LYS A 156 18.57 -11.59 13.67
N SER A 157 18.55 -12.62 12.83
CA SER A 157 17.33 -13.03 12.14
C SER A 157 16.45 -13.85 13.09
N VAL A 158 15.16 -13.57 13.08
CA VAL A 158 14.12 -14.32 13.82
C VAL A 158 13.02 -14.74 12.86
N ALA A 159 12.31 -15.81 13.22
CA ALA A 159 11.12 -16.26 12.52
C ALA A 159 9.99 -16.50 13.53
N PHE A 160 8.76 -16.11 13.16
CA PHE A 160 7.57 -16.26 14.00
C PHE A 160 6.28 -16.24 13.17
N ASN A 161 5.20 -16.80 13.70
CA ASN A 161 3.87 -16.64 13.11
C ASN A 161 3.20 -15.40 13.70
N ALA A 162 2.49 -14.64 12.86
CA ALA A 162 1.74 -13.46 13.29
C ALA A 162 0.54 -13.19 12.39
N LYS A 163 -0.34 -12.31 12.87
CA LYS A 163 -1.38 -11.64 12.11
C LYS A 163 -0.94 -10.22 11.78
N VAL A 164 -1.15 -9.80 10.54
CA VAL A 164 -0.93 -8.42 10.11
C VAL A 164 -2.08 -7.55 10.58
N ILE A 165 -1.80 -6.58 11.45
CA ILE A 165 -2.83 -5.71 12.03
C ILE A 165 -3.00 -4.42 11.23
N LYS A 166 -1.88 -3.84 10.80
CA LYS A 166 -1.86 -2.56 10.09
C LYS A 166 -0.71 -2.54 9.12
N VAL A 167 -0.90 -1.91 7.98
CA VAL A 167 0.15 -1.65 7.00
C VAL A 167 0.08 -0.19 6.62
N ASN A 168 1.19 0.55 6.79
CA ASN A 168 1.36 1.88 6.24
C ASN A 168 2.42 1.79 5.14
N GLN A 169 2.03 2.02 3.89
CA GLN A 169 2.89 1.79 2.74
C GLN A 169 3.67 3.06 2.37
N ASN A 170 4.78 2.87 1.65
CA ASN A 170 5.56 3.95 1.02
C ASN A 170 6.08 5.05 1.96
N ILE A 171 6.34 4.73 3.24
CA ILE A 171 6.99 5.66 4.17
C ILE A 171 8.50 5.47 4.04
N VAL A 172 9.15 6.44 3.39
CA VAL A 172 10.59 6.44 3.11
C VAL A 172 10.99 5.19 2.30
N GLY A 173 10.22 4.88 1.25
CA GLY A 173 10.48 3.75 0.35
C GLY A 173 10.28 2.36 0.97
N LYS A 174 9.61 2.29 2.13
CA LYS A 174 9.32 1.02 2.82
C LYS A 174 7.87 0.96 3.29
N ASN A 175 7.37 -0.26 3.41
CA ASN A 175 6.12 -0.57 4.09
C ASN A 175 6.39 -0.78 5.57
N TRP A 176 5.52 -0.23 6.42
CA TRP A 176 5.56 -0.34 7.88
C TRP A 176 4.38 -1.18 8.36
N ILE A 177 4.70 -2.36 8.88
CA ILE A 177 3.74 -3.41 9.17
C ILE A 177 3.66 -3.62 10.67
N THR A 178 2.46 -3.50 11.25
CA THR A 178 2.20 -3.89 12.64
C THR A 178 1.79 -5.35 12.68
N LEU A 179 2.50 -6.15 13.47
CA LEU A 179 2.32 -7.59 13.62
C LEU A 179 1.94 -7.94 15.07
N GLN A 180 1.03 -8.88 15.24
CA GLN A 180 0.64 -9.43 16.55
C GLN A 180 0.42 -10.93 16.45
N ASP A 181 0.77 -11.69 17.49
CA ASP A 181 0.53 -13.14 17.58
C ASP A 181 -0.37 -13.52 18.78
N GLY A 182 -0.87 -12.53 19.53
CA GLY A 182 -1.69 -12.73 20.72
C GLY A 182 -0.88 -12.90 22.02
N THR A 183 0.45 -12.80 21.96
CA THR A 183 1.34 -12.78 23.13
C THR A 183 1.63 -11.35 23.62
N GLY A 184 2.09 -11.24 24.87
CA GLY A 184 2.41 -9.95 25.49
C GLY A 184 1.19 -9.12 25.91
N LYS A 185 1.45 -7.89 26.40
CA LYS A 185 0.43 -6.90 26.78
C LYS A 185 0.77 -5.56 26.16
N GLU A 186 -0.22 -4.71 25.90
CA GLU A 186 0.08 -3.36 25.38
C GLU A 186 1.04 -2.61 26.32
N PRO A 187 2.07 -1.92 25.77
CA PRO A 187 2.32 -1.73 24.33
C PRO A 187 3.26 -2.78 23.67
N SER A 188 3.67 -3.83 24.39
CA SER A 188 4.66 -4.85 23.96
C SER A 188 4.06 -6.10 23.30
N ASN A 189 2.74 -6.14 23.10
CA ASN A 189 2.01 -7.20 22.39
C ASN A 189 2.07 -7.06 20.85
N LYS A 190 2.93 -6.19 20.33
CA LYS A 190 3.07 -5.94 18.89
C LYS A 190 4.51 -5.70 18.51
N LEU A 191 4.83 -6.04 17.27
CA LEU A 191 6.09 -5.74 16.63
C LEU A 191 5.85 -4.92 15.36
N ILE A 192 6.66 -3.89 15.16
CA ILE A 192 6.66 -3.14 13.91
C ILE A 192 7.77 -3.69 13.03
N ALA A 193 7.43 -3.96 11.77
CA ALA A 193 8.34 -4.44 10.75
C ALA A 193 8.43 -3.45 9.59
N THR A 194 9.59 -3.40 8.94
CA THR A 194 9.78 -2.73 7.65
C THR A 194 10.06 -3.75 6.56
N SER A 195 9.42 -3.57 5.41
CA SER A 195 9.57 -4.45 4.25
C SER A 195 9.41 -3.68 2.94
N GLN A 196 9.86 -4.29 1.84
CA GLN A 196 9.49 -3.89 0.47
C GLN A 196 8.35 -4.76 -0.09
N GLU A 197 7.97 -5.83 0.60
CA GLU A 197 6.89 -6.71 0.20
C GLU A 197 5.52 -6.08 0.48
N MET A 198 4.55 -6.43 -0.36
CA MET A 198 3.15 -6.06 -0.19
C MET A 198 2.43 -7.17 0.57
N ILE A 199 1.92 -6.85 1.75
CA ILE A 199 1.11 -7.76 2.57
C ILE A 199 -0.16 -7.05 3.03
N SER A 200 -1.25 -7.80 3.17
CA SER A 200 -2.56 -7.23 3.52
C SER A 200 -2.83 -7.28 5.03
N PRO A 201 -3.46 -6.23 5.61
CA PRO A 201 -4.07 -6.33 6.93
C PRO A 201 -5.03 -7.54 7.01
N GLY A 202 -4.98 -8.27 8.13
CA GLY A 202 -5.78 -9.46 8.39
C GLY A 202 -5.05 -10.77 8.07
N ALA A 203 -4.03 -10.75 7.22
CA ALA A 203 -3.30 -11.94 6.83
C ALA A 203 -2.61 -12.61 8.02
N LYS A 204 -2.73 -13.94 8.11
CA LYS A 204 -1.89 -14.79 8.97
C LYS A 204 -0.66 -15.19 8.19
N VAL A 205 0.52 -14.97 8.75
CA VAL A 205 1.80 -15.09 8.06
C VAL A 205 2.86 -15.73 8.94
N THR A 206 3.74 -16.51 8.34
CA THR A 206 5.10 -16.71 8.86
C THR A 206 5.94 -15.50 8.44
N VAL A 207 6.53 -14.84 9.43
CA VAL A 207 7.39 -13.67 9.29
C VAL A 207 8.82 -14.09 9.53
N GLN A 208 9.74 -13.63 8.67
CA GLN A 208 11.17 -13.62 8.96
C GLN A 208 11.69 -12.19 8.87
N GLY A 209 12.64 -11.80 9.72
CA GLY A 209 13.30 -10.50 9.60
C GLY A 209 14.46 -10.32 10.57
N VAL A 210 15.14 -9.18 10.49
CA VAL A 210 16.30 -8.84 11.33
C VAL A 210 15.88 -7.92 12.47
N VAL A 211 16.11 -8.33 13.72
CA VAL A 211 15.76 -7.51 14.88
C VAL A 211 16.74 -6.35 15.01
N ARG A 212 16.21 -5.14 15.21
CA ARG A 212 16.96 -3.94 15.57
C ARG A 212 16.44 -3.38 16.88
N ASN A 213 17.36 -3.12 17.80
CA ASN A 213 17.05 -2.54 19.11
C ASN A 213 17.39 -1.05 19.15
N ASN A 214 16.53 -0.24 19.77
CA ASN A 214 16.69 1.21 19.94
C ASN A 214 16.96 1.96 18.63
N VAL A 215 16.11 1.75 17.63
CA VAL A 215 16.20 2.45 16.33
C VAL A 215 15.67 3.88 16.45
N ASP A 216 16.43 4.84 15.96
CA ASP A 216 16.04 6.24 15.80
C ASP A 216 16.19 6.62 14.33
N ILE A 217 15.08 6.99 13.68
CA ILE A 217 15.07 7.39 12.27
C ILE A 217 14.92 8.92 12.10
N GLY A 218 15.11 9.68 13.19
CA GLY A 218 14.97 11.13 13.21
C GLY A 218 13.52 11.61 13.38
N SER A 219 13.34 12.93 13.45
CA SER A 219 12.03 13.60 13.56
C SER A 219 11.14 13.12 14.73
N GLY A 220 11.73 12.51 15.75
CA GLY A 220 11.02 11.99 16.93
C GLY A 220 10.54 10.54 16.82
N TYR A 221 10.79 9.86 15.69
CA TYR A 221 10.40 8.47 15.50
C TYR A 221 11.45 7.51 16.06
N LYS A 222 11.16 6.97 17.24
CA LYS A 222 12.01 6.01 17.94
C LYS A 222 11.27 4.71 18.19
N TYR A 223 11.94 3.59 17.91
CA TYR A 223 11.40 2.25 18.08
C TYR A 223 12.33 1.48 19.02
N LYS A 224 11.79 1.03 20.16
CA LYS A 224 12.55 0.16 21.08
C LYS A 224 12.96 -1.14 20.38
N VAL A 225 12.06 -1.69 19.57
CA VAL A 225 12.28 -2.88 18.76
C VAL A 225 11.67 -2.64 17.38
N LEU A 226 12.44 -2.90 16.34
CA LEU A 226 12.02 -2.82 14.95
C LEU A 226 12.51 -4.08 14.24
N LEU A 227 11.66 -4.68 13.41
CA LEU A 227 12.07 -5.75 12.51
C LEU A 227 12.40 -5.14 11.14
N GLU A 228 13.62 -5.30 10.64
CA GLU A 228 14.02 -4.82 9.32
C GLU A 228 14.05 -5.95 8.30
N GLN A 229 13.87 -5.60 7.02
CA GLN A 229 13.96 -6.53 5.88
C GLN A 229 13.01 -7.72 6.06
N ALA A 230 11.82 -7.46 6.57
CA ALA A 230 10.87 -8.51 6.86
C ALA A 230 10.32 -9.13 5.57
N THR A 231 10.22 -10.44 5.53
CA THR A 231 9.57 -11.21 4.47
C THR A 231 8.40 -12.01 5.03
N PHE A 232 7.42 -12.28 4.19
CA PHE A 232 6.15 -12.89 4.60
C PHE A 232 5.81 -14.11 3.75
N ILE A 233 5.44 -15.21 4.43
CA ILE A 233 4.82 -16.37 3.81
C ILE A 233 3.40 -16.46 4.35
N LEU A 234 2.39 -16.51 3.47
CA LEU A 234 1.01 -16.65 3.88
C LEU A 234 0.79 -18.02 4.50
N ASN A 235 0.20 -18.04 5.70
CA ASN A 235 -0.28 -19.27 6.31
C ASN A 235 -1.65 -19.50 5.72
N ASP A 236 -1.75 -20.37 4.72
CA ASP A 236 -3.05 -20.81 4.22
C ASP A 236 -3.82 -21.41 5.39
N GLU A 237 -5.03 -20.90 5.64
CA GLU A 237 -6.01 -21.62 6.43
C GLU A 237 -6.38 -22.85 5.59
N THR A 238 -5.67 -23.97 5.77
CA THR A 238 -6.22 -25.25 5.32
C THR A 238 -7.55 -25.44 6.04
N PRO A 239 -8.65 -25.65 5.29
CA PRO A 239 -10.02 -25.54 5.78
C PRO A 239 -10.37 -26.56 6.86
#